data_AF-A0A9D5YJR8-F1
#
_entry.id   AF-A0A9D5YJR8-F1
#
_cell.length_a   1.000
_cell.length_b   1.000
_cell.length_c   1.000
_cell.angle_alpha   90.00
_cell.angle_beta   90.00
_cell.angle_gamma   90.00
#
_symmetry.space_group_name_H-M   'P 1'
#
loop_
_entity.id
_entity.type
_entity.pdbx_description
1 polymer ?
#
loop_
_entity_poly.entity_id
_entity_poly.type
_entity_poly.pdbx_seq_one_letter_code
_entity_poly.pdbx_strand_id
1 'polypeptide(L)'
;MGGGLCQLSNLIFWMTLHTPLTVVERYRHSHDVFPDANRTQPFGSGATCAYPHRDLMIRNDTDQPFQLCIRVGEKDLEGEWRAFTKPAAIYRIVEKDCRMDQAAWGGYVRHNALWREVYTRAGELEREEFLFSNDAIMMYNPLLPPCD
;
A
#
# COMPACT_ATOMS: atom_id res chain seq x y z
N MET A 1 17.09 -13.72 0.93
CA MET A 1 16.97 -12.49 1.74
C MET A 1 17.51 -11.34 0.91
N GLY A 2 16.63 -10.55 0.29
CA GLY A 2 16.96 -9.41 -0.57
C GLY A 2 15.87 -8.36 -0.40
N GLY A 3 16.09 -7.39 0.49
CA GLY A 3 15.07 -6.43 0.92
C GLY A 3 14.89 -5.22 0.01
N GLY A 4 15.92 -4.87 -0.79
CA GLY A 4 15.92 -3.62 -1.57
C GLY A 4 14.84 -3.55 -2.65
N LEU A 5 14.61 -4.63 -3.40
CA LEU A 5 13.56 -4.67 -4.44
C LEU A 5 12.16 -4.62 -3.84
N CYS A 6 11.95 -5.29 -2.70
CA CYS A 6 10.69 -5.23 -1.97
C CYS A 6 10.39 -3.81 -1.47
N GLN A 7 11.37 -3.12 -0.89
CA GLN A 7 11.19 -1.74 -0.45
C GLN A 7 10.89 -0.79 -1.62
N LEU A 8 11.54 -0.99 -2.77
CA LEU A 8 11.28 -0.23 -3.98
C LEU A 8 9.84 -0.42 -4.48
N SER A 9 9.38 -1.66 -4.60
CA SER A 9 8.01 -1.97 -5.00
C SER A 9 6.98 -1.38 -4.04
N ASN A 10 7.23 -1.44 -2.72
CA ASN A 10 6.38 -0.81 -1.71
C ASN A 10 6.28 0.70 -1.93
N LEU A 11 7.41 1.37 -2.13
CA LEU A 11 7.47 2.82 -2.34
C LEU A 11 6.70 3.23 -3.61
N ILE A 12 6.99 2.60 -4.75
CA ILE A 12 6.33 2.90 -6.02
C ILE A 12 4.83 2.68 -5.89
N PHE A 13 4.42 1.55 -5.32
CA PHE A 13 3.01 1.23 -5.14
C PHE A 13 2.31 2.27 -4.25
N TRP A 14 2.89 2.59 -3.09
CA TRP A 14 2.33 3.57 -2.17
C TRP A 14 2.14 4.93 -2.83
N MET A 15 3.17 5.46 -3.49
CA MET A 15 3.08 6.74 -4.20
C MET A 15 2.02 6.71 -5.30
N THR A 16 1.88 5.58 -6.00
CA THR A 16 0.90 5.42 -7.09
C THR A 16 -0.53 5.53 -6.58
N LEU A 17 -0.83 5.02 -5.39
CA LEU A 17 -2.16 5.15 -4.78
C LEU A 17 -2.59 6.62 -4.59
N HIS A 18 -1.63 7.53 -4.50
CA HIS A 18 -1.84 8.97 -4.39
C HIS A 18 -1.86 9.71 -5.74
N THR A 19 -2.05 8.99 -6.84
CA THR A 19 -2.14 9.54 -8.20
C THR A 19 -3.39 9.03 -8.92
N PRO A 20 -3.82 9.65 -10.02
CA PRO A 20 -4.85 9.09 -10.90
C PRO A 20 -4.40 7.83 -11.67
N LEU A 21 -3.17 7.35 -11.49
CA LEU A 21 -2.68 6.14 -12.16
C LEU A 21 -3.40 4.89 -11.64
N THR A 22 -3.51 3.89 -12.50
CA THR A 22 -4.20 2.63 -12.21
C THR A 22 -3.18 1.53 -11.91
N VAL A 23 -3.28 0.91 -10.74
CA VAL A 23 -2.54 -0.32 -10.45
C VAL A 23 -3.28 -1.50 -11.08
N VAL A 24 -2.66 -2.16 -12.05
CA VAL A 24 -3.25 -3.28 -12.82
C VAL A 24 -2.87 -4.62 -12.21
N GLU A 25 -1.64 -4.74 -11.71
CA GLU A 25 -1.14 -5.98 -11.11
C GLU A 25 -0.33 -5.67 -9.87
N ARG A 26 -0.55 -6.46 -8.81
CA ARG A 26 0.18 -6.37 -7.54
C ARG A 26 0.17 -7.72 -6.85
N TYR A 27 1.32 -8.10 -6.29
CA TYR A 27 1.41 -9.22 -5.35
C TYR A 27 1.72 -8.76 -3.93
N ARG A 28 1.13 -9.45 -2.96
CA ARG A 28 1.34 -9.19 -1.52
C ARG A 28 2.42 -10.09 -0.92
N HIS A 29 2.99 -9.62 0.19
CA HIS A 29 3.68 -10.50 1.14
C HIS A 29 2.62 -11.33 1.88
N SER A 30 2.81 -12.64 1.98
CA SER A 30 1.84 -13.57 2.59
C SER A 30 1.85 -13.59 4.12
N HIS A 31 2.84 -12.94 4.75
CA HIS A 31 3.07 -13.01 6.19
C HIS A 31 3.08 -11.61 6.79
N ASP A 32 2.29 -11.41 7.86
CA ASP A 32 2.44 -10.24 8.73
C ASP A 32 3.46 -10.55 9.82
N VAL A 33 4.67 -10.06 9.63
CA VAL A 33 5.82 -10.32 10.53
C VAL A 33 6.05 -9.21 11.55
N PHE A 34 5.29 -8.11 11.52
CA PHE A 34 5.50 -6.98 12.43
C PHE A 34 4.22 -6.59 13.20
N PRO A 35 4.21 -6.64 14.54
CA PRO A 35 3.10 -6.09 15.33
C PRO A 35 2.93 -4.59 15.07
N ASP A 36 1.70 -4.08 15.17
CA ASP A 36 1.27 -2.73 14.78
C ASP A 36 1.97 -1.54 15.48
N ALA A 37 2.88 -1.80 16.41
CA ALA A 37 3.60 -0.74 17.12
C ALA A 37 4.48 0.07 16.14
N ASN A 38 4.07 1.32 15.86
CA ASN A 38 4.74 2.36 15.05
C ASN A 38 4.63 2.27 13.51
N ARG A 39 3.52 1.78 12.95
CA ARG A 39 3.29 1.88 11.50
C ARG A 39 2.89 3.31 11.08
N THR A 40 3.62 3.88 10.13
CA THR A 40 3.28 5.16 9.46
C THR A 40 2.38 4.97 8.24
N GLN A 41 2.19 3.73 7.78
CA GLN A 41 1.35 3.38 6.63
C GLN A 41 0.31 2.29 7.00
N PRO A 42 -0.88 2.30 6.37
CA PRO A 42 -1.91 1.29 6.59
C PRO A 42 -1.44 -0.15 6.41
N PHE A 43 -2.06 -1.10 7.11
CA PHE A 43 -1.75 -2.51 6.95
C PHE A 43 -2.00 -2.97 5.51
N GLY A 44 -1.08 -3.75 4.92
CA GLY A 44 -1.21 -4.20 3.55
C GLY A 44 -0.95 -3.11 2.50
N SER A 45 -0.18 -2.06 2.81
CA SER A 45 0.36 -1.11 1.82
C SER A 45 1.58 -1.63 1.05
N GLY A 46 2.08 -2.84 1.35
CA GLY A 46 3.29 -3.38 0.71
C GLY A 46 3.02 -4.12 -0.61
N ALA A 47 3.82 -3.88 -1.64
CA ALA A 47 3.86 -4.63 -2.89
C ALA A 47 5.16 -5.42 -3.02
N THR A 48 5.07 -6.65 -3.52
CA THR A 48 6.24 -7.50 -3.79
C THR A 48 6.44 -7.67 -5.29
N CYS A 49 7.65 -7.40 -5.79
CA CYS A 49 8.09 -7.88 -7.10
C CYS A 49 9.08 -9.04 -6.92
N ALA A 50 8.93 -10.10 -7.71
CA ALA A 50 9.82 -11.25 -7.74
C ALA A 50 9.83 -11.84 -9.15
N TYR A 51 10.97 -11.70 -9.84
CA TYR A 51 11.12 -12.25 -11.18
C TYR A 51 11.11 -13.80 -11.14
N PRO A 52 10.49 -14.48 -12.12
CA PRO A 52 9.71 -13.95 -13.23
C PRO A 52 8.19 -13.85 -12.98
N HIS A 53 7.71 -14.11 -11.76
CA HIS A 53 6.31 -14.46 -11.51
C HIS A 53 5.50 -13.42 -10.71
N ARG A 54 6.10 -12.34 -10.25
CA ARG A 54 5.42 -11.30 -9.47
C ARG A 54 5.85 -9.92 -9.94
N ASP A 55 4.93 -9.19 -10.54
CA ASP A 55 5.14 -7.85 -11.06
C ASP A 55 4.27 -6.80 -10.35
N LEU A 56 4.68 -5.54 -10.44
CA LEU A 56 3.88 -4.38 -10.08
C LEU A 56 3.61 -3.61 -11.37
N MET A 57 2.40 -3.77 -11.92
CA MET A 57 2.04 -3.12 -13.18
C MET A 57 1.19 -1.89 -12.91
N ILE A 58 1.61 -0.76 -13.47
CA ILE A 58 0.94 0.53 -13.35
C ILE A 58 0.64 1.03 -14.75
N ARG A 59 -0.61 1.41 -14.98
CA ARG A 59 -1.11 1.96 -16.25
C ARG A 59 -1.49 3.41 -16.06
N ASN A 60 -1.08 4.24 -17.00
CA ASN A 60 -1.52 5.62 -17.07
C ASN A 60 -2.76 5.71 -17.96
N ASP A 61 -3.94 5.80 -17.33
CA ASP A 61 -5.23 5.98 -18.01
C ASP A 61 -5.61 7.45 -18.22
N THR A 62 -4.69 8.38 -17.92
CA THR A 62 -4.92 9.82 -18.06
C THR A 62 -4.49 10.34 -19.44
N ASP A 63 -4.87 11.57 -19.75
CA ASP A 63 -4.53 12.29 -20.98
C ASP A 63 -3.19 13.03 -20.92
N GLN A 64 -2.44 12.88 -19.82
CA GLN A 64 -1.17 13.57 -19.61
C GLN A 64 -0.03 12.61 -19.23
N PRO A 65 1.22 12.97 -19.54
CA PRO A 65 2.35 12.15 -19.15
C PRO A 65 2.63 12.26 -17.65
N PHE A 66 3.07 11.13 -17.08
CA PHE A 66 3.59 11.02 -15.74
C PHE A 66 5.04 10.54 -15.80
N GLN A 67 5.88 11.04 -14.89
CA GLN A 67 7.26 10.62 -14.75
C GLN A 67 7.48 10.05 -13.35
N LEU A 68 7.99 8.82 -13.29
CA LEU A 68 8.47 8.20 -12.06
C LEU A 68 9.94 8.55 -11.88
N CYS A 69 10.26 9.29 -10.83
CA CYS A 69 11.63 9.58 -10.42
C CYS A 69 11.95 8.78 -9.16
N ILE A 70 13.06 8.04 -9.19
CA ILE A 70 13.51 7.24 -8.05
C ILE A 70 15.01 7.47 -7.87
N ARG A 71 15.43 7.64 -6.63
CA ARG A 71 16.84 7.80 -6.27
C ARG A 71 17.14 6.99 -5.03
N VAL A 72 18.23 6.24 -5.07
CA VAL A 72 18.83 5.67 -3.87
C VAL A 72 19.77 6.73 -3.30
N GLY A 73 19.39 7.35 -2.18
CA GLY A 73 20.23 8.27 -1.43
C GLY A 73 21.28 7.53 -0.60
N GLU A 74 22.05 8.27 0.20
CA GLU A 74 23.06 7.66 1.08
C GLU A 74 22.47 6.80 2.19
N LYS A 75 21.26 7.16 2.65
CA LYS A 75 20.57 6.50 3.77
C LYS A 75 19.20 5.94 3.39
N ASP A 76 18.51 6.62 2.47
CA ASP A 76 17.10 6.36 2.20
C ASP A 76 16.84 6.15 0.71
N LEU A 77 15.80 5.37 0.40
CA LEU A 77 15.22 5.30 -0.93
C LEU A 77 14.19 6.42 -1.07
N GLU A 78 14.37 7.25 -2.10
CA GLU A 78 13.50 8.38 -2.39
C GLU A 78 12.78 8.15 -3.72
N GLY A 79 11.54 8.65 -3.81
CA GLY A 79 10.76 8.58 -5.03
C GLY A 79 9.71 9.68 -5.11
N GLU A 80 9.33 10.02 -6.33
CA GLU A 80 8.20 10.90 -6.60
C GLU A 80 7.57 10.59 -7.96
N TRP A 81 6.26 10.81 -8.04
CA TRP A 81 5.54 10.91 -9.30
C TRP A 81 5.40 12.39 -9.67
N ARG A 82 5.89 12.75 -10.86
CA ARG A 82 5.69 14.07 -11.44
C ARG A 82 4.60 14.00 -12.50
N ALA A 83 3.68 14.95 -12.45
CA ALA A 83 2.63 15.13 -13.45
C ALA A 83 2.91 16.40 -14.25
N PHE A 84 2.61 16.38 -15.55
CA PHE A 84 2.76 17.56 -16.40
C PHE A 84 1.83 18.72 -15.97
N THR A 85 0.59 18.38 -15.64
CA THR A 85 -0.42 19.26 -15.08
C THR A 85 -0.77 18.80 -13.68
N LYS A 86 -1.03 19.76 -12.79
CA LYS A 86 -1.43 19.48 -11.41
C LYS A 86 -2.70 18.61 -11.39
N PRO A 87 -2.72 17.48 -10.67
CA PRO A 87 -3.91 16.66 -10.54
C PRO A 87 -5.11 17.46 -10.00
N ALA A 88 -6.29 17.20 -10.55
CA ALA A 88 -7.54 17.86 -10.17
C ALA A 88 -8.10 17.38 -8.81
N ALA A 89 -7.65 16.21 -8.35
CA ALA A 89 -8.10 15.59 -7.12
C ALA A 89 -6.96 15.35 -6.13
N ILE A 90 -7.33 15.25 -4.85
CA ILE A 90 -6.47 14.87 -3.74
C ILE A 90 -6.91 13.48 -3.28
N TYR A 91 -5.95 12.59 -3.06
CA TYR A 91 -6.21 11.19 -2.74
C TYR A 91 -5.77 10.88 -1.32
N ARG A 92 -6.68 10.34 -0.51
CA ARG A 92 -6.38 9.82 0.84
C ARG A 92 -6.65 8.32 0.86
N ILE A 93 -5.70 7.56 1.40
CA ILE A 93 -5.83 6.11 1.56
C ILE A 93 -6.30 5.84 2.98
N VAL A 94 -7.41 5.12 3.10
CA VAL A 94 -8.03 4.78 4.37
C VAL A 94 -8.14 3.26 4.50
N GLU A 95 -7.97 2.78 5.73
CA GLU A 95 -8.16 1.38 6.09
C GLU A 95 -9.56 1.19 6.65
N LYS A 96 -10.29 0.19 6.15
CA LYS A 96 -11.64 -0.18 6.60
C LYS A 96 -11.71 -1.68 6.88
N ASP A 97 -12.77 -2.09 7.57
CA ASP A 97 -13.13 -3.50 7.80
C ASP A 97 -12.02 -4.33 8.49
N CYS A 98 -11.27 -3.70 9.39
CA CYS A 98 -10.22 -4.35 10.18
C CYS A 98 -10.83 -5.42 11.10
N ARG A 99 -10.45 -6.68 10.90
CA ARG A 99 -10.85 -7.79 11.77
C ARG A 99 -9.72 -8.81 11.93
N MET A 100 -9.79 -9.58 13.01
CA MET A 100 -8.86 -10.66 13.31
C MET A 100 -9.67 -11.92 13.61
N ASP A 101 -9.45 -12.96 12.81
CA ASP A 101 -10.17 -14.21 12.90
C ASP A 101 -9.20 -15.31 13.37
N GLN A 102 -9.61 -16.14 14.33
CA GLN A 102 -8.83 -17.29 14.73
C GLN A 102 -8.97 -18.41 13.69
N ALA A 103 -7.86 -18.90 13.16
CA ALA A 103 -7.83 -19.99 12.21
C ALA A 103 -7.86 -21.36 12.90
N ALA A 104 -8.39 -22.36 12.21
CA ALA A 104 -8.54 -23.73 12.74
C ALA A 104 -7.22 -24.41 13.15
N TRP A 105 -6.07 -23.93 12.65
CA TRP A 105 -4.74 -24.41 13.01
C TRP A 105 -4.14 -23.73 14.26
N GLY A 106 -4.90 -22.86 14.92
CA GLY A 106 -4.54 -22.23 16.19
C GLY A 106 -3.89 -20.85 16.10
N GLY A 107 -3.56 -20.35 14.91
CA GLY A 107 -3.11 -18.98 14.71
C GLY A 107 -4.22 -18.01 14.32
N TYR A 108 -3.85 -16.78 13.96
CA TYR A 108 -4.80 -15.71 13.61
C TYR A 108 -4.59 -15.24 12.18
N VAL A 109 -5.68 -14.81 11.55
CA VAL A 109 -5.68 -14.14 10.25
C VAL A 109 -6.20 -12.74 10.44
N ARG A 110 -5.43 -11.74 10.00
CA ARG A 110 -5.86 -10.35 9.96
C ARG A 110 -6.45 -10.05 8.59
N HIS A 111 -7.59 -9.39 8.59
CA HIS A 111 -8.24 -8.89 7.39
C HIS A 111 -8.40 -7.38 7.47
N ASN A 112 -8.26 -6.71 6.34
CA ASN A 112 -8.66 -5.31 6.16
C ASN A 112 -8.97 -5.04 4.69
N ALA A 113 -9.51 -3.86 4.41
CA ALA A 113 -9.66 -3.33 3.07
C ALA A 113 -9.03 -1.94 2.99
N LEU A 114 -8.26 -1.68 1.92
CA LEU A 114 -7.82 -0.32 1.61
C LEU A 114 -8.77 0.30 0.60
N TRP A 115 -9.16 1.53 0.93
CA TRP A 115 -10.03 2.38 0.13
C TRP A 115 -9.29 3.68 -0.18
N ARG A 116 -9.62 4.26 -1.33
CA ARG A 116 -9.15 5.57 -1.76
C ARG A 116 -10.31 6.56 -1.71
N GLU A 117 -10.20 7.53 -0.83
CA GLU A 117 -11.07 8.70 -0.82
C GLU A 117 -10.53 9.71 -1.83
N VAL A 118 -11.39 10.16 -2.74
CA VAL A 118 -11.06 11.14 -3.78
C VAL A 118 -11.72 12.45 -3.41
N TYR A 119 -10.90 13.47 -3.17
CA TYR A 119 -11.34 14.81 -2.80
C TYR A 119 -11.12 15.80 -3.93
N THR A 120 -12.03 16.77 -4.06
CA THR A 120 -11.78 17.97 -4.87
C THR A 120 -10.63 18.78 -4.30
N ARG A 121 -10.07 19.71 -5.08
CA ARG A 121 -9.11 20.70 -4.53
C ARG A 121 -9.71 21.63 -3.47
N ALA A 122 -11.03 21.75 -3.42
CA ALA A 122 -11.74 22.50 -2.37
C ALA A 122 -11.85 21.71 -1.06
N GLY A 123 -11.48 20.42 -1.04
CA GLY A 123 -11.53 19.57 0.14
C GLY A 123 -12.85 18.82 0.31
N GLU A 124 -13.71 18.82 -0.70
CA GLU A 124 -14.97 18.07 -0.69
C GLU A 124 -14.75 16.63 -1.13
N LEU A 125 -15.32 15.66 -0.42
CA LEU A 125 -15.25 14.25 -0.80
C LEU A 125 -16.16 14.02 -2.03
N GLU A 126 -15.57 13.65 -3.16
CA GLU A 126 -16.35 13.32 -4.37
C GLU A 126 -16.84 11.89 -4.34
N ARG A 127 -15.96 10.95 -3.97
CA ARG A 127 -16.24 9.51 -3.97
C ARG A 127 -15.22 8.73 -3.17
N GLU A 128 -15.59 7.50 -2.87
CA GLU A 128 -14.71 6.48 -2.32
C GLU A 128 -14.55 5.35 -3.34
N GLU A 129 -13.33 4.86 -3.50
CA GLU A 129 -12.98 3.80 -4.43
C GLU A 129 -12.35 2.64 -3.65
N PHE A 130 -12.93 1.44 -3.80
CA PHE A 130 -12.28 0.24 -3.28
C PHE A 130 -10.99 -0.03 -4.06
N LEU A 131 -9.89 -0.25 -3.34
CA LEU A 131 -8.63 -0.62 -3.97
C LEU A 131 -8.42 -2.13 -3.90
N PHE A 132 -8.38 -2.69 -2.70
CA PHE A 132 -8.14 -4.12 -2.47
C PHE A 132 -8.41 -4.52 -1.02
N SER A 133 -8.70 -5.81 -0.81
CA SER A 133 -8.73 -6.45 0.51
C SER A 133 -7.41 -7.17 0.77
N ASN A 134 -6.96 -7.17 2.03
CA ASN A 134 -5.82 -7.96 2.46
C ASN A 134 -6.25 -9.01 3.48
N ASP A 135 -5.64 -10.18 3.39
CA ASP A 135 -5.71 -11.26 4.36
C ASP A 135 -4.28 -11.72 4.61
N ALA A 136 -3.86 -11.71 5.87
CA ALA A 136 -2.51 -12.10 6.24
C ALA A 136 -2.54 -13.00 7.47
N ILE A 137 -1.75 -14.07 7.42
CA ILE A 137 -1.49 -14.89 8.59
C ILE A 137 -0.62 -14.07 9.55
N MET A 138 -1.11 -13.92 10.78
CA MET A 138 -0.39 -13.28 11.86
C MET A 138 0.63 -14.26 12.46
N MET A 139 1.88 -13.84 12.55
CA MET A 139 2.95 -14.60 13.21
C MET A 139 3.10 -14.25 14.70
N TYR A 140 2.21 -13.44 15.24
CA TYR A 140 2.18 -12.98 16.64
C TYR A 140 0.77 -13.07 17.24
N ASN A 141 0.68 -13.11 18.56
CA ASN A 141 -0.59 -13.12 19.28
C ASN A 141 -1.24 -11.73 19.22
N PRO A 142 -2.55 -11.59 18.89
CA PRO A 142 -3.25 -10.30 18.86
C PRO A 142 -3.27 -9.56 20.20
N LEU A 143 -3.12 -10.28 21.32
CA LEU A 143 -2.98 -9.69 22.64
C LEU A 143 -1.53 -9.24 22.85
N LEU A 144 -1.27 -7.94 22.69
CA LEU A 144 -0.06 -7.35 23.23
C LEU A 144 -0.15 -7.43 24.77
N PRO A 145 0.91 -7.85 25.47
CA PRO A 145 0.91 -7.79 26.93
C PRO A 145 0.68 -6.34 27.37
N PRO A 146 -0.03 -6.10 28.50
CA PRO A 146 -0.16 -4.75 29.04
C PRO A 146 1.23 -4.14 29.25
N CYS A 147 1.38 -2.85 28.92
CA CYS A 147 2.57 -2.09 29.30
C CYS A 147 2.68 -2.10 30.83
N ASP A 148 3.80 -2.61 31.34
CA ASP A 148 4.28 -2.31 32.69
C ASP A 148 4.78 -0.86 32.78
#